data_AF-A0A813MFP8-F1
#
_entry.id   AF-A0A813MFP8-F1
#
_cell.length_a   1.000
_cell.length_b   1.000
_cell.length_c   1.000
_cell.angle_alpha   90.00
_cell.angle_beta   90.00
_cell.angle_gamma   90.00
#
_symmetry.space_group_name_H-M   'P 1'
#
loop_
_entity.id
_entity.type
_entity.pdbx_description
1 polymer ?
#
loop_
_entity_poly.entity_id
_entity_poly.type
_entity_poly.pdbx_seq_one_letter_code
_entity_poly.pdbx_strand_id
1 'polypeptide(L)'
;MTAEKTATLEELKAALLESYREEFPNDEPTICAFAPGRVNLIGEHVDYNDGFVFPMAIPVGTMIVGKALNEPTTTKCYVRTLSKDVGEQKSIEIDLANELAPIKSPKWANYVLGVLAHFLERVKPSKKQPFRILIATSVPIGGGLSSSASVEVAMCTFLELLYGNSLSSNQQLSKVDKALLCCKAEQTYANVPCGIMDQYTSCLAKADHALLIDCRDNTSQYIPMINKNVCVLVTNSNVKHELGAGTYAERVHNCQVAANLLGHKKLREVTSLKELENARDKMSPTTYKRARHAITEIQRTEIAAEALSKNDYAEFGRLMYESHQSLRDDFEVSCEELDQLVELARSVDGVYGSRMTGGGFGGCTVTLVAKSSVGKCIETMKNGYKEKCQQFHPRNDSDDDDTQIQICFSYLSSSKFPLQIYQKALIGMSCGCVFVAVISLFLTQSLDIQSSFYKIRCSKRTVDYLLISNILTAMLAMITMMLFFGFEHVQTIYQCGHSFWSFVLGTCCIFLCCILLAIFRFDVESEFHHHYYHNYVATLC
;
A
#
# COMPACT_ATOMS: atom_id res chain seq x y z
N MET A 1 -12.36 9.77 -20.50
CA MET A 1 -11.75 8.44 -20.70
C MET A 1 -11.00 8.06 -19.45
N THR A 2 -11.17 6.83 -18.98
CA THR A 2 -10.61 6.38 -17.71
C THR A 2 -9.20 5.85 -17.89
N ALA A 3 -8.41 5.96 -16.82
CA ALA A 3 -7.41 4.98 -16.45
C ALA A 3 -7.69 3.58 -16.99
N GLU A 4 -6.66 2.82 -17.37
CA GLU A 4 -6.84 1.37 -17.32
C GLU A 4 -7.26 1.00 -15.90
N LYS A 5 -8.36 0.26 -15.78
CA LYS A 5 -8.87 -0.16 -14.49
C LYS A 5 -7.92 -1.22 -13.95
N THR A 6 -6.93 -0.81 -13.16
CA THR A 6 -6.11 -1.78 -12.44
C THR A 6 -7.00 -2.58 -11.50
N ALA A 7 -6.84 -3.90 -11.47
CA ALA A 7 -7.62 -4.77 -10.61
C ALA A 7 -7.57 -4.25 -9.17
N THR A 8 -8.74 -4.04 -8.60
CA THR A 8 -8.87 -3.66 -7.19
C THR A 8 -8.31 -4.78 -6.30
N LEU A 9 -7.93 -4.45 -5.07
CA LEU A 9 -7.46 -5.46 -4.11
C LEU A 9 -8.49 -6.58 -3.88
N GLU A 10 -9.79 -6.25 -3.93
CA GLU A 10 -10.87 -7.22 -3.80
C GLU A 10 -10.98 -8.13 -5.03
N GLU A 11 -10.85 -7.59 -6.25
CA GLU A 11 -10.81 -8.39 -7.48
C GLU A 11 -9.60 -9.33 -7.48
N LEU A 12 -8.42 -8.85 -7.05
CA LEU A 12 -7.21 -9.67 -6.93
C LEU A 12 -7.40 -10.79 -5.91
N LYS A 13 -7.99 -10.50 -4.76
CA LYS A 13 -8.29 -11.47 -3.70
C LYS A 13 -9.29 -12.51 -4.16
N ALA A 14 -10.39 -12.09 -4.80
CA ALA A 14 -11.43 -12.99 -5.27
C ALA A 14 -10.88 -14.00 -6.29
N ALA A 15 -10.14 -13.52 -7.30
CA ALA A 15 -9.51 -14.38 -8.29
C ALA A 15 -8.52 -15.37 -7.66
N LEU A 16 -7.72 -14.92 -6.69
CA LEU A 16 -6.74 -15.75 -6.00
C LEU A 16 -7.42 -16.85 -5.15
N LEU A 17 -8.53 -16.54 -4.48
CA LEU A 17 -9.31 -17.52 -3.72
C LEU A 17 -10.03 -18.52 -4.63
N GLU A 18 -10.55 -18.07 -5.76
CA GLU A 18 -11.16 -18.94 -6.78
C GLU A 18 -10.14 -19.93 -7.33
N SER A 19 -8.97 -19.46 -7.79
CA SER A 19 -7.89 -20.33 -8.25
C SER A 19 -7.37 -21.27 -7.14
N TYR A 20 -7.38 -20.83 -5.88
CA TYR A 20 -7.00 -21.72 -4.76
C TYR A 20 -7.98 -22.88 -4.61
N ARG A 21 -9.29 -22.64 -4.71
CA ARG A 21 -10.31 -23.70 -4.63
C ARG A 21 -10.26 -24.64 -5.82
N GLU A 22 -9.99 -24.13 -7.02
CA GLU A 22 -9.82 -24.95 -8.22
C GLU A 22 -8.62 -25.90 -8.10
N GLU A 23 -7.48 -25.38 -7.61
CA GLU A 23 -6.25 -26.17 -7.48
C GLU A 23 -6.27 -27.09 -6.26
N PHE A 24 -6.98 -26.71 -5.19
CA PHE A 24 -7.10 -27.47 -3.95
C PHE A 24 -8.57 -27.62 -3.48
N PRO A 25 -9.40 -28.45 -4.15
CA PRO A 25 -10.85 -28.52 -3.91
C PRO A 25 -11.31 -28.88 -2.49
N ASN A 26 -10.45 -29.53 -1.72
CA ASN A 26 -10.74 -29.96 -0.34
C ASN A 26 -9.99 -29.13 0.71
N ASP A 27 -9.49 -27.97 0.32
CA ASP A 27 -8.63 -27.15 1.15
C ASP A 27 -9.02 -25.67 1.05
N GLU A 28 -8.92 -24.94 2.16
CA GLU A 28 -9.23 -23.51 2.22
C GLU A 28 -8.01 -22.77 2.78
N PRO A 29 -7.61 -21.64 2.17
CA PRO A 29 -6.48 -20.87 2.63
C PRO A 29 -6.84 -20.19 3.96
N THR A 30 -5.92 -20.24 4.93
CA THR A 30 -6.12 -19.64 6.25
C THR A 30 -5.40 -18.30 6.39
N ILE A 31 -4.48 -17.98 5.50
CA ILE A 31 -3.68 -16.76 5.56
C ILE A 31 -3.85 -16.01 4.25
N CYS A 32 -4.03 -14.70 4.35
CA CYS A 32 -3.96 -13.76 3.25
C CYS A 32 -2.99 -12.64 3.63
N ALA A 33 -1.91 -12.48 2.86
CA ALA A 33 -0.91 -11.44 3.04
C ALA A 33 -0.89 -10.54 1.80
N PHE A 34 -0.66 -9.25 2.02
CA PHE A 34 -0.58 -8.25 0.95
C PHE A 34 0.59 -7.31 1.19
N ALA A 35 1.25 -6.91 0.11
CA ALA A 35 2.23 -5.83 0.14
C ALA A 35 2.10 -4.96 -1.14
N PRO A 36 2.12 -3.62 -1.00
CA PRO A 36 1.97 -2.73 -2.14
C PRO A 36 3.26 -2.63 -2.96
N GLY A 37 3.10 -2.33 -4.25
CA GLY A 37 4.17 -1.73 -5.04
C GLY A 37 4.40 -0.27 -4.64
N ARG A 38 5.38 0.37 -5.27
CA ARG A 38 5.75 1.76 -4.96
C ARG A 38 6.13 2.55 -6.19
N VAL A 39 5.96 3.85 -6.12
CA VAL A 39 6.55 4.82 -7.06
C VAL A 39 7.52 5.71 -6.31
N ASN A 40 8.67 6.03 -6.90
CA ASN A 40 9.59 7.00 -6.32
C ASN A 40 9.25 8.39 -6.87
N LEU A 41 8.97 9.37 -6.01
CA LEU A 41 8.63 10.71 -6.50
C LEU A 41 9.89 11.42 -6.98
N ILE A 42 11.00 11.27 -6.27
CA ILE A 42 12.33 11.84 -6.57
C ILE A 42 13.41 11.15 -5.71
N GLY A 43 14.68 11.22 -6.10
CA GLY A 43 15.78 10.55 -5.38
C GLY A 43 16.19 9.22 -6.00
N GLU A 44 16.36 9.17 -7.32
CA GLU A 44 16.70 7.94 -8.03
C GLU A 44 18.19 7.66 -7.92
N HIS A 45 18.56 6.38 -7.83
CA HIS A 45 19.97 5.95 -7.86
C HIS A 45 20.86 6.55 -6.76
N VAL A 46 20.26 6.99 -5.65
CA VAL A 46 20.97 7.51 -4.48
C VAL A 46 20.78 6.66 -3.23
N ASP A 47 19.89 5.67 -3.25
CA ASP A 47 19.65 4.73 -2.14
C ASP A 47 20.91 3.91 -1.79
N TYR A 48 21.62 3.37 -2.77
CA TYR A 48 22.89 2.67 -2.57
C TYR A 48 24.10 3.61 -2.37
N ASN A 49 23.87 4.92 -2.43
CA ASN A 49 24.83 5.98 -2.13
C ASN A 49 24.61 6.60 -0.75
N ASP A 50 23.82 5.96 0.12
CA ASP A 50 23.41 6.45 1.45
C ASP A 50 22.66 7.80 1.35
N GLY A 51 22.00 8.05 0.23
CA GLY A 51 21.26 9.27 -0.07
C GLY A 51 19.90 9.35 0.59
N PHE A 52 19.13 10.35 0.15
CA PHE A 52 17.71 10.45 0.46
C PHE A 52 16.89 9.99 -0.73
N VAL A 53 15.83 9.24 -0.46
CA VAL A 53 14.84 8.86 -1.46
C VAL A 53 13.45 9.24 -0.99
N PHE A 54 12.56 9.57 -1.91
CA PHE A 54 11.23 10.07 -1.56
C PHE A 54 10.08 9.32 -2.25
N PRO A 55 9.86 8.03 -1.91
CA PRO A 55 8.81 7.22 -2.50
C PRO A 55 7.45 7.32 -1.81
N MET A 56 6.44 6.76 -2.48
CA MET A 56 5.14 6.46 -1.89
C MET A 56 4.63 5.09 -2.36
N ALA A 57 3.82 4.42 -1.54
CA ALA A 57 3.10 3.23 -1.97
C ALA A 57 1.98 3.60 -2.95
N ILE A 58 1.69 2.68 -3.88
CA ILE A 58 0.63 2.81 -4.88
C ILE A 58 -0.44 1.73 -4.65
N PRO A 59 -1.69 1.90 -5.14
CA PRO A 59 -2.80 0.98 -4.84
C PRO A 59 -2.74 -0.35 -5.60
N VAL A 60 -1.59 -0.69 -6.16
CA VAL A 60 -1.29 -1.97 -6.81
C VAL A 60 -0.32 -2.74 -5.94
N GLY A 61 -0.35 -4.08 -5.97
CA GLY A 61 0.49 -4.86 -5.07
C GLY A 61 0.43 -6.36 -5.32
N THR A 62 1.16 -7.09 -4.49
CA THR A 62 1.19 -8.54 -4.49
C THR A 62 0.36 -9.08 -3.33
N MET A 63 -0.47 -10.08 -3.61
CA MET A 63 -1.23 -10.82 -2.63
C MET A 63 -0.82 -12.29 -2.62
N ILE A 64 -0.72 -12.86 -1.43
CA ILE A 64 -0.41 -14.27 -1.19
C ILE A 64 -1.53 -14.87 -0.34
N VAL A 65 -2.14 -15.96 -0.80
CA VAL A 65 -3.05 -16.77 0.02
C VAL A 65 -2.51 -18.17 0.16
N GLY A 66 -2.77 -18.77 1.31
CA GLY A 66 -2.38 -20.14 1.55
C GLY A 66 -2.52 -20.54 2.99
N LYS A 67 -1.85 -21.63 3.36
CA LYS A 67 -1.92 -22.19 4.71
C LYS A 67 -0.69 -23.03 5.05
N ALA A 68 -0.56 -23.30 6.35
CA ALA A 68 0.29 -24.37 6.85
C ALA A 68 -0.23 -25.76 6.43
N LEU A 69 0.68 -26.66 6.11
CA LEU A 69 0.42 -28.09 5.96
C LEU A 69 0.70 -28.79 7.29
N ASN A 70 -0.29 -29.54 7.79
CA ASN A 70 -0.21 -30.22 9.09
C ASN A 70 0.07 -31.73 8.96
N GLU A 71 0.61 -32.15 7.82
CA GLU A 71 0.96 -33.55 7.59
C GLU A 71 2.26 -33.90 8.34
N PRO A 72 2.28 -34.92 9.21
CA PRO A 72 3.41 -35.20 10.10
C PRO A 72 4.74 -35.48 9.38
N THR A 73 4.68 -35.93 8.14
CA THR A 73 5.84 -36.41 7.36
C THR A 73 6.28 -35.44 6.27
N THR A 74 5.50 -34.39 5.97
CA THR A 74 5.85 -33.49 4.87
C THR A 74 6.83 -32.41 5.33
N THR A 75 7.87 -32.20 4.55
CA THR A 75 8.79 -31.06 4.64
C THR A 75 8.64 -30.14 3.42
N LYS A 76 7.76 -30.51 2.49
CA LYS A 76 7.61 -29.83 1.20
C LYS A 76 6.65 -28.66 1.29
N CYS A 77 7.06 -27.52 0.77
CA CYS A 77 6.19 -26.40 0.47
C CYS A 77 5.86 -26.36 -1.02
N TYR A 78 4.66 -25.90 -1.34
CA TYR A 78 4.23 -25.63 -2.71
C TYR A 78 4.03 -24.13 -2.90
N VAL A 79 4.62 -23.57 -3.95
CA VAL A 79 4.47 -22.16 -4.31
C VAL A 79 4.10 -22.06 -5.77
N ARG A 80 3.03 -21.34 -6.08
CA ARG A 80 2.64 -21.03 -7.46
C ARG A 80 2.31 -19.56 -7.63
N THR A 81 2.70 -19.00 -8.77
CA THR A 81 2.27 -17.67 -9.21
C THR A 81 1.17 -17.76 -10.26
N LEU A 82 0.17 -16.90 -10.16
CA LEU A 82 -0.88 -16.71 -11.16
C LEU A 82 -0.55 -15.60 -12.16
N SER A 83 0.62 -14.96 -12.01
CA SER A 83 1.04 -13.91 -12.95
C SER A 83 1.09 -14.43 -14.38
N LYS A 84 0.55 -13.64 -15.31
CA LYS A 84 0.54 -13.95 -16.75
C LYS A 84 1.89 -13.65 -17.39
N ASP A 85 2.63 -12.68 -16.84
CA ASP A 85 3.92 -12.21 -17.40
C ASP A 85 5.12 -13.04 -16.93
N VAL A 86 4.86 -14.12 -16.17
CA VAL A 86 5.87 -15.12 -15.82
C VAL A 86 5.80 -16.27 -16.81
N GLY A 87 6.96 -16.75 -17.27
CA GLY A 87 7.09 -17.85 -18.23
C GLY A 87 6.43 -19.16 -17.79
N GLU A 88 6.57 -20.21 -18.60
CA GLU A 88 5.82 -21.47 -18.47
C GLU A 88 5.90 -22.11 -17.07
N GLN A 89 7.04 -21.99 -16.39
CA GLN A 89 7.24 -22.56 -15.06
C GLN A 89 6.67 -21.65 -13.97
N LYS A 90 5.37 -21.83 -13.70
CA LYS A 90 4.58 -21.04 -12.73
C LYS A 90 4.57 -21.58 -11.30
N SER A 91 5.13 -22.76 -11.06
CA SER A 91 5.19 -23.37 -9.72
C SER A 91 6.55 -23.97 -9.40
N ILE A 92 6.80 -24.08 -8.10
CA ILE A 92 7.99 -24.72 -7.51
C ILE A 92 7.58 -25.52 -6.27
N GLU A 93 8.33 -26.59 -5.99
CA GLU A 93 8.34 -27.25 -4.68
C GLU A 93 9.62 -26.86 -3.94
N ILE A 94 9.50 -26.61 -2.63
CA ILE A 94 10.63 -26.28 -1.75
C ILE A 94 10.69 -27.32 -0.65
N ASP A 95 11.81 -28.00 -0.47
CA ASP A 95 11.98 -28.94 0.64
C ASP A 95 12.69 -28.28 1.82
N LEU A 96 11.98 -28.09 2.93
CA LEU A 96 12.50 -27.47 4.16
C LEU A 96 13.54 -28.34 4.89
N ALA A 97 13.70 -29.62 4.51
CA ALA A 97 14.75 -30.50 5.01
C ALA A 97 16.14 -30.14 4.42
N ASN A 98 16.16 -29.53 3.24
CA ASN A 98 17.39 -29.20 2.52
C ASN A 98 17.83 -27.75 2.81
N GLU A 99 19.07 -27.45 2.43
CA GLU A 99 19.56 -26.08 2.38
C GLU A 99 18.81 -25.31 1.29
N LEU A 100 18.38 -24.10 1.61
CA LEU A 100 17.68 -23.22 0.68
C LEU A 100 18.72 -22.40 -0.08
N ALA A 101 19.01 -22.78 -1.32
CA ALA A 101 19.97 -22.09 -2.19
C ALA A 101 19.28 -21.39 -3.38
N PRO A 102 19.89 -20.35 -3.98
CA PRO A 102 19.38 -19.75 -5.21
C PRO A 102 19.30 -20.76 -6.35
N ILE A 103 18.26 -20.66 -7.17
CA ILE A 103 18.04 -21.55 -8.32
C ILE A 103 18.21 -20.80 -9.65
N LYS A 104 18.56 -21.54 -10.71
CA LYS A 104 18.72 -20.96 -12.07
C LYS A 104 17.38 -20.63 -12.72
N SER A 105 16.38 -21.49 -12.51
CA SER A 105 15.04 -21.35 -13.08
C SER A 105 13.99 -21.99 -12.15
N PRO A 106 12.80 -21.39 -11.99
CA PRO A 106 12.42 -20.09 -12.56
C PRO A 106 12.96 -18.94 -11.70
N LYS A 107 13.44 -17.86 -12.32
CA LYS A 107 14.12 -16.76 -11.60
C LYS A 107 13.23 -16.08 -10.54
N TRP A 108 11.92 -15.98 -10.77
CA TRP A 108 10.99 -15.37 -9.82
C TRP A 108 10.95 -16.10 -8.46
N ALA A 109 11.26 -17.40 -8.45
CA ALA A 109 11.30 -18.19 -7.22
C ALA A 109 12.35 -17.69 -6.24
N ASN A 110 13.43 -17.07 -6.73
CA ASN A 110 14.52 -16.60 -5.88
C ASN A 110 14.08 -15.50 -4.91
N TYR A 111 13.07 -14.69 -5.26
CA TYR A 111 12.48 -13.71 -4.33
C TYR A 111 11.80 -14.41 -3.14
N VAL A 112 11.08 -15.51 -3.40
CA VAL A 112 10.41 -16.30 -2.35
C VAL A 112 11.42 -17.12 -1.54
N LEU A 113 12.36 -17.78 -2.22
CA LEU A 113 13.39 -18.61 -1.59
C LEU A 113 14.30 -17.78 -0.68
N GLY A 114 14.74 -16.61 -1.14
CA GLY A 114 15.61 -15.74 -0.34
C GLY A 114 14.93 -15.22 0.91
N VAL A 115 13.67 -14.78 0.80
CA VAL A 115 12.89 -14.35 1.97
C VAL A 115 12.68 -15.50 2.94
N LEU A 116 12.32 -16.69 2.46
CA LEU A 116 12.16 -17.86 3.30
C LEU A 116 13.46 -18.23 4.03
N ALA A 117 14.60 -18.24 3.31
CA ALA A 117 15.90 -18.57 3.88
C ALA A 117 16.32 -17.57 4.97
N HIS A 118 16.31 -16.27 4.67
CA HIS A 118 16.71 -15.25 5.65
C HIS A 118 15.71 -15.14 6.80
N PHE A 119 14.42 -15.40 6.57
CA PHE A 119 13.40 -15.48 7.65
C PHE A 119 13.71 -16.63 8.61
N LEU A 120 13.96 -17.83 8.10
CA LEU A 120 14.30 -18.97 8.95
C LEU A 120 15.62 -18.76 9.71
N GLU A 121 16.62 -18.13 9.08
CA GLU A 121 17.88 -17.75 9.73
C GLU A 121 17.68 -16.74 10.87
N ARG A 122 16.84 -15.72 10.65
CA ARG A 122 16.60 -14.63 11.61
C ARG A 122 15.66 -15.03 12.75
N VAL A 123 14.64 -15.81 12.45
CA VAL A 123 13.58 -16.17 13.39
C VAL A 123 13.92 -17.45 14.16
N LYS A 124 14.58 -18.42 13.53
CA LYS A 124 14.95 -19.72 14.11
C LYS A 124 13.75 -20.39 14.83
N PRO A 125 12.64 -20.66 14.13
CA PRO A 125 11.47 -21.27 14.75
C PRO A 125 11.81 -22.68 15.26
N SER A 126 11.13 -23.11 16.33
CA SER A 126 11.34 -24.44 16.94
C SER A 126 11.01 -25.59 15.98
N LYS A 127 10.09 -25.36 15.04
CA LYS A 127 9.73 -26.27 13.96
C LYS A 127 9.55 -25.50 12.67
N LYS A 128 10.15 -25.98 11.58
CA LYS A 128 9.87 -25.49 10.22
C LYS A 128 8.47 -25.98 9.81
N GLN A 129 7.60 -25.06 9.42
CA GLN A 129 6.22 -25.34 9.02
C GLN A 129 6.14 -25.38 7.48
N PRO A 130 5.85 -26.54 6.86
CA PRO A 130 5.56 -26.61 5.44
C PRO A 130 4.25 -25.89 5.13
N PHE A 131 4.14 -25.34 3.93
CA PHE A 131 2.98 -24.54 3.52
C PHE A 131 2.66 -24.73 2.05
N ARG A 132 1.45 -24.34 1.65
CA ARG A 132 1.13 -24.12 0.25
C ARG A 132 0.60 -22.71 0.05
N ILE A 133 1.03 -22.05 -1.02
CA ILE A 133 0.63 -20.69 -1.33
C ILE A 133 0.39 -20.48 -2.83
N LEU A 134 -0.57 -19.60 -3.12
CA LEU A 134 -0.74 -18.96 -4.42
C LEU A 134 -0.38 -17.48 -4.30
N ILE A 135 0.29 -16.96 -5.33
CA ILE A 135 0.74 -15.57 -5.44
C ILE A 135 0.07 -14.94 -6.65
N ALA A 136 -0.56 -13.77 -6.49
CA ALA A 136 -0.94 -12.92 -7.62
C ALA A 136 -0.49 -11.49 -7.37
N THR A 137 -0.23 -10.76 -8.46
CA THR A 137 0.21 -9.36 -8.39
C THR A 137 -0.54 -8.53 -9.41
N SER A 138 -0.92 -7.32 -9.01
CA SER A 138 -1.40 -6.27 -9.92
C SER A 138 -0.29 -5.27 -10.28
N VAL A 139 0.93 -5.46 -9.77
CA VAL A 139 2.08 -4.62 -10.11
C VAL A 139 2.59 -5.01 -11.50
N PRO A 140 2.68 -4.09 -12.46
CA PRO A 140 3.24 -4.35 -13.78
C PRO A 140 4.69 -4.85 -13.67
N ILE A 141 4.95 -6.07 -14.12
CA ILE A 141 6.29 -6.67 -14.04
C ILE A 141 7.24 -5.91 -14.96
N GLY A 142 8.36 -5.45 -14.40
CA GLY A 142 9.36 -4.66 -15.12
C GLY A 142 8.98 -3.19 -15.31
N GLY A 143 7.85 -2.72 -14.79
CA GLY A 143 7.44 -1.31 -14.88
C GLY A 143 8.24 -0.35 -13.99
N GLY A 144 9.27 -0.82 -13.27
CA GLY A 144 9.98 0.00 -12.29
C GLY A 144 9.14 0.36 -11.06
N LEU A 145 8.07 -0.39 -10.76
CA LEU A 145 7.13 -0.15 -9.65
C LEU A 145 7.31 -1.12 -8.45
N SER A 146 8.48 -1.74 -8.35
CA SER A 146 8.87 -2.71 -7.30
C SER A 146 8.01 -3.97 -7.22
N SER A 147 7.79 -4.64 -8.35
CA SER A 147 7.13 -5.95 -8.36
C SER A 147 7.91 -7.02 -7.57
N SER A 148 9.25 -6.95 -7.53
CA SER A 148 10.09 -7.86 -6.71
C SER A 148 9.88 -7.62 -5.23
N ALA A 149 10.10 -6.38 -4.76
CA ALA A 149 9.94 -6.04 -3.35
C ALA A 149 8.52 -6.29 -2.83
N SER A 150 7.47 -6.06 -3.64
CA SER A 150 6.10 -6.38 -3.21
C SER A 150 5.90 -7.90 -3.02
N VAL A 151 6.53 -8.75 -3.85
CA VAL A 151 6.52 -10.21 -3.64
C VAL A 151 7.28 -10.58 -2.37
N GLU A 152 8.46 -10.01 -2.16
CA GLU A 152 9.30 -10.30 -0.99
C GLU A 152 8.61 -9.93 0.32
N VAL A 153 8.06 -8.71 0.39
CA VAL A 153 7.37 -8.20 1.58
C VAL A 153 6.06 -8.94 1.82
N ALA A 154 5.31 -9.30 0.77
CA ALA A 154 4.13 -10.14 0.91
C ALA A 154 4.49 -11.54 1.44
N MET A 155 5.59 -12.13 0.95
CA MET A 155 6.09 -13.42 1.42
C MET A 155 6.54 -13.36 2.88
N CYS A 156 7.29 -12.32 3.26
CA CYS A 156 7.72 -12.15 4.64
C CYS A 156 6.52 -11.95 5.58
N THR A 157 5.52 -11.19 5.13
CA THR A 157 4.26 -10.99 5.88
C THR A 157 3.45 -12.29 5.98
N PHE A 158 3.42 -13.12 4.94
CA PHE A 158 2.82 -14.45 5.01
C PHE A 158 3.53 -15.33 6.06
N LEU A 159 4.86 -15.32 6.09
CA LEU A 159 5.65 -16.08 7.07
C LEU A 159 5.45 -15.58 8.51
N GLU A 160 5.36 -14.26 8.72
CA GLU A 160 5.02 -13.70 10.03
C GLU A 160 3.66 -14.20 10.53
N LEU A 161 2.65 -14.26 9.65
CA LEU A 161 1.33 -14.79 10.00
C LEU A 161 1.37 -16.32 10.23
N LEU A 162 2.16 -17.03 9.43
CA LEU A 162 2.34 -18.49 9.53
C LEU A 162 2.95 -18.90 10.87
N TYR A 163 3.98 -18.17 11.32
CA TYR A 163 4.72 -18.48 12.53
C TYR A 163 4.27 -17.67 13.75
N GLY A 164 3.52 -16.58 13.59
CA GLY A 164 3.37 -15.51 14.59
C GLY A 164 2.90 -15.95 15.98
N ASN A 165 2.04 -16.97 16.07
CA ASN A 165 1.58 -17.51 17.36
C ASN A 165 2.65 -18.30 18.13
N SER A 166 3.76 -18.65 17.47
CA SER A 166 4.86 -19.45 18.03
C SER A 166 6.15 -18.65 18.29
N LEU A 167 6.18 -17.37 17.88
CA LEU A 167 7.37 -16.54 18.01
C LEU A 167 7.42 -15.80 19.35
N SER A 168 8.57 -15.87 20.03
CA SER A 168 8.85 -15.01 21.18
C SER A 168 9.10 -13.57 20.75
N SER A 169 9.01 -12.62 21.68
CA SER A 169 9.12 -11.18 21.39
C SER A 169 10.42 -10.77 20.68
N ASN A 170 11.54 -11.46 20.94
CA ASN A 170 12.84 -11.23 20.26
C ASN A 170 12.94 -11.86 18.85
N GLN A 171 12.02 -12.78 18.52
CA GLN A 171 11.92 -13.41 17.20
C GLN A 171 11.00 -12.64 16.25
N GLN A 172 10.15 -11.74 16.77
CA GLN A 172 9.31 -10.88 15.97
C GLN A 172 10.18 -9.85 15.20
N LEU A 173 9.79 -9.57 13.96
CA LEU A 173 10.47 -8.60 13.11
C LEU A 173 9.82 -7.23 13.29
N SER A 174 10.64 -6.19 13.45
CA SER A 174 10.15 -4.84 13.20
C SER A 174 9.90 -4.64 11.70
N LYS A 175 9.16 -3.59 11.33
CA LYS A 175 8.97 -3.24 9.90
C LYS A 175 10.29 -2.97 9.17
N VAL A 176 11.27 -2.42 9.89
CA VAL A 176 12.61 -2.15 9.34
C VAL A 176 13.39 -3.46 9.18
N ASP A 177 13.33 -4.36 10.17
CA ASP A 177 13.94 -5.70 10.05
C ASP A 177 13.39 -6.46 8.86
N LYS A 178 12.06 -6.41 8.65
CA LYS A 178 11.40 -6.99 7.48
C LYS A 178 11.94 -6.42 6.17
N ALA A 179 12.07 -5.09 6.08
CA ALA A 179 12.59 -4.43 4.88
C ALA A 179 14.05 -4.83 4.58
N LEU A 180 14.91 -4.83 5.60
CA LEU A 180 16.31 -5.23 5.49
C LEU A 180 16.45 -6.70 5.09
N LEU A 181 15.62 -7.57 5.65
CA LEU A 181 15.59 -9.00 5.32
C LEU A 181 15.21 -9.23 3.85
N CYS A 182 14.18 -8.54 3.37
CA CYS A 182 13.75 -8.62 1.97
C CYS A 182 14.83 -8.05 1.03
N CYS A 183 15.45 -6.92 1.38
CA CYS A 183 16.57 -6.35 0.61
C CYS A 183 17.75 -7.34 0.53
N LYS A 184 18.12 -7.99 1.64
CA LYS A 184 19.14 -9.05 1.67
C LYS A 184 18.75 -10.23 0.78
N ALA A 185 17.48 -10.62 0.73
CA ALA A 185 16.99 -11.67 -0.16
C ALA A 185 17.19 -11.31 -1.63
N GLU A 186 16.85 -10.09 -2.03
CA GLU A 186 17.03 -9.61 -3.41
C GLU A 186 18.52 -9.61 -3.81
N GLN A 187 19.39 -9.13 -2.92
CA GLN A 187 20.84 -9.09 -3.15
C GLN A 187 21.48 -10.48 -3.26
N THR A 188 21.08 -11.43 -2.41
CA THR A 188 21.78 -12.72 -2.28
C THR A 188 21.15 -13.87 -3.08
N TYR A 189 19.85 -13.81 -3.37
CA TYR A 189 19.16 -14.84 -4.16
C TYR A 189 18.79 -14.38 -5.56
N ALA A 190 18.37 -13.13 -5.74
CA ALA A 190 18.10 -12.57 -7.07
C ALA A 190 19.35 -11.93 -7.71
N ASN A 191 20.43 -11.74 -6.95
CA ASN A 191 21.70 -11.14 -7.38
C ASN A 191 21.51 -9.74 -7.98
N VAL A 192 20.64 -8.94 -7.38
CA VAL A 192 20.40 -7.53 -7.76
C VAL A 192 20.98 -6.64 -6.67
N PRO A 193 21.98 -5.78 -6.95
CA PRO A 193 22.62 -4.94 -5.93
C PRO A 193 21.78 -3.70 -5.59
N CYS A 194 20.49 -3.89 -5.30
CA CYS A 194 19.55 -2.82 -4.95
C CYS A 194 19.85 -2.21 -3.57
N GLY A 195 19.38 -0.97 -3.35
CA GLY A 195 19.30 -0.39 -2.02
C GLY A 195 17.98 -0.75 -1.32
N ILE A 196 17.73 -0.12 -0.17
CA ILE A 196 16.63 -0.48 0.74
C ILE A 196 15.26 0.11 0.36
N MET A 197 15.22 1.09 -0.54
CA MET A 197 14.06 1.95 -0.82
C MET A 197 12.76 1.17 -1.03
N ASP A 198 12.83 0.15 -1.88
CA ASP A 198 11.65 -0.56 -2.38
C ASP A 198 10.96 -1.34 -1.26
N GLN A 199 11.72 -2.16 -0.56
CA GLN A 199 11.27 -2.97 0.56
C GLN A 199 10.85 -2.09 1.74
N TYR A 200 11.62 -1.03 2.01
CA TYR A 200 11.32 -0.09 3.10
C TYR A 200 9.97 0.61 2.87
N THR A 201 9.73 1.08 1.65
CA THR A 201 8.44 1.71 1.29
C THR A 201 7.30 0.73 1.40
N SER A 202 7.44 -0.47 0.84
CA SER A 202 6.38 -1.49 0.87
C SER A 202 6.02 -1.91 2.32
N CYS A 203 6.99 -1.91 3.23
CA CYS A 203 6.79 -2.23 4.65
C CYS A 203 6.22 -1.06 5.49
N LEU A 204 6.69 0.17 5.26
CA LEU A 204 6.46 1.31 6.15
C LEU A 204 5.48 2.36 5.64
N ALA A 205 5.07 2.33 4.37
CA ALA A 205 4.17 3.31 3.80
C ALA A 205 2.84 3.43 4.58
N LYS A 206 2.27 4.64 4.54
CA LYS A 206 0.97 4.98 5.13
C LYS A 206 0.10 5.62 4.07
N ALA A 207 -1.21 5.38 4.16
CA ALA A 207 -2.18 6.08 3.33
C ALA A 207 -2.01 7.59 3.45
N ASP A 208 -2.21 8.31 2.34
CA ASP A 208 -2.12 9.76 2.24
C ASP A 208 -0.74 10.37 2.63
N HIS A 209 0.35 9.60 2.53
CA HIS A 209 1.71 10.09 2.82
C HIS A 209 2.71 9.63 1.75
N ALA A 210 3.66 10.51 1.43
CA ALA A 210 4.96 10.12 0.90
C ALA A 210 5.93 9.86 2.06
N LEU A 211 6.99 9.09 1.81
CA LEU A 211 7.95 8.66 2.82
C LEU A 211 9.34 9.14 2.42
N LEU A 212 9.85 10.18 3.07
CA LEU A 212 11.24 10.58 2.91
C LEU A 212 12.09 9.59 3.71
N ILE A 213 13.00 8.88 3.06
CA ILE A 213 13.85 7.86 3.67
C ILE A 213 15.29 8.36 3.63
N ASP A 214 15.97 8.34 4.78
CA ASP A 214 17.43 8.47 4.84
C ASP A 214 18.03 7.06 4.77
N CYS A 215 18.64 6.72 3.63
CA CYS A 215 19.19 5.38 3.38
C CYS A 215 20.47 5.09 4.18
N ARG A 216 21.11 6.11 4.78
CA ARG A 216 22.27 5.90 5.66
C ARG A 216 21.86 5.29 6.98
N ASP A 217 20.86 5.91 7.61
CA ASP A 217 20.47 5.61 9.00
C ASP A 217 19.22 4.73 9.06
N ASN A 218 18.62 4.41 7.91
CA ASN A 218 17.33 3.70 7.79
C ASN A 218 16.23 4.36 8.62
N THR A 219 16.22 5.70 8.62
CA THR A 219 15.18 6.49 9.25
C THR A 219 14.24 7.06 8.20
N SER A 220 13.05 7.48 8.63
CA SER A 220 12.06 7.99 7.68
C SER A 220 11.12 9.01 8.28
N GLN A 221 10.73 9.98 7.44
CA GLN A 221 9.75 11.00 7.76
C GLN A 221 8.52 10.85 6.85
N TYR A 222 7.35 10.84 7.46
CA TYR A 222 6.08 10.83 6.72
C TYR A 222 5.72 12.26 6.32
N ILE A 223 5.57 12.51 5.02
CA ILE A 223 5.15 13.80 4.47
C ILE A 223 3.70 13.66 3.98
N PRO A 224 2.73 14.34 4.63
CA PRO A 224 1.33 14.23 4.25
C PRO A 224 1.06 14.72 2.83
N MET A 225 0.32 13.93 2.05
CA MET A 225 -0.19 14.27 0.72
C MET A 225 -1.72 14.36 0.79
N ILE A 226 -2.24 15.39 1.44
CA ILE A 226 -3.69 15.49 1.77
C ILE A 226 -4.48 16.35 0.77
N ASN A 227 -3.81 17.01 -0.17
CA ASN A 227 -4.48 17.89 -1.13
C ASN A 227 -5.16 17.10 -2.24
N LYS A 228 -6.47 16.96 -2.13
CA LYS A 228 -7.31 16.21 -3.08
C LYS A 228 -7.37 16.79 -4.50
N ASN A 229 -6.84 18.00 -4.72
CA ASN A 229 -6.77 18.64 -6.03
C ASN A 229 -5.47 18.34 -6.77
N VAL A 230 -4.56 17.56 -6.17
CA VAL A 230 -3.32 17.11 -6.80
C VAL A 230 -3.35 15.58 -6.89
N CYS A 231 -2.81 15.04 -7.97
CA CYS A 231 -2.74 13.61 -8.22
C CYS A 231 -1.33 13.23 -8.69
N VAL A 232 -0.96 11.99 -8.39
CA VAL A 232 0.23 11.35 -8.96
C VAL A 232 -0.24 10.41 -10.06
N LEU A 233 0.19 10.69 -11.28
CA LEU A 233 -0.08 9.89 -12.47
C LEU A 233 1.16 9.05 -12.78
N VAL A 234 1.00 7.73 -12.80
CA VAL A 234 2.07 6.81 -13.19
C VAL A 234 1.76 6.30 -14.59
N THR A 235 2.70 6.51 -15.52
CA THR A 235 2.53 6.22 -16.94
C THR A 235 3.59 5.22 -17.38
N ASN A 236 3.18 4.00 -17.72
CA ASN A 236 4.08 2.95 -18.22
C ASN A 236 4.34 3.15 -19.71
N SER A 237 5.62 3.19 -20.10
CA SER A 237 6.05 3.22 -21.50
C SER A 237 5.77 1.90 -22.24
N ASN A 238 5.56 0.82 -21.48
CA ASN A 238 5.53 -0.59 -21.92
C ASN A 238 6.81 -1.08 -22.59
N VAL A 239 7.85 -0.26 -22.66
CA VAL A 239 9.13 -0.67 -23.21
C VAL A 239 9.99 -1.25 -22.09
N LYS A 240 10.53 -2.43 -22.39
CA LYS A 240 11.51 -3.13 -21.57
C LYS A 240 12.75 -3.31 -22.41
N HIS A 241 13.74 -2.43 -22.26
CA HIS A 241 15.03 -2.67 -22.88
C HIS A 241 15.71 -3.83 -22.12
N GLU A 242 16.22 -4.85 -22.84
CA GLU A 242 16.94 -6.00 -22.26
C GLU A 242 18.31 -5.62 -21.64
N LEU A 243 18.50 -4.34 -21.31
CA LEU A 243 19.64 -3.80 -20.59
C LEU A 243 19.52 -4.22 -19.13
N GLY A 244 19.87 -5.49 -18.87
CA GLY A 244 19.69 -6.20 -17.61
C GLY A 244 20.53 -5.66 -16.44
N ALA A 245 20.54 -6.43 -15.35
CA ALA A 245 21.22 -6.12 -14.08
C ALA A 245 22.68 -5.62 -14.21
N GLY A 246 23.35 -5.89 -15.34
CA GLY A 246 24.69 -5.39 -15.65
C GLY A 246 24.79 -3.86 -15.77
N THR A 247 23.83 -3.17 -16.41
CA THR A 247 23.88 -1.70 -16.54
C THR A 247 23.65 -1.00 -15.21
N TYR A 248 22.72 -1.54 -14.41
CA TYR A 248 22.49 -1.07 -13.04
C TYR A 248 23.75 -1.26 -12.16
N ALA A 249 24.34 -2.46 -12.18
CA ALA A 249 25.57 -2.74 -11.44
C ALA A 249 26.74 -1.84 -11.87
N GLU A 250 26.83 -1.49 -13.16
CA GLU A 250 27.81 -0.53 -13.68
C GLU A 250 27.61 0.87 -13.06
N ARG A 251 26.36 1.33 -12.90
CA ARG A 251 26.05 2.62 -12.25
C ARG A 251 26.46 2.63 -10.78
N VAL A 252 26.15 1.56 -10.06
CA VAL A 252 26.59 1.38 -8.66
C VAL A 252 28.12 1.42 -8.57
N HIS A 253 28.80 0.70 -9.46
CA HIS A 253 30.26 0.66 -9.51
C HIS A 253 30.86 2.05 -9.79
N ASN A 254 30.34 2.78 -10.78
CA ASN A 254 30.80 4.14 -11.09
C ASN A 254 30.68 5.09 -9.88
N CYS A 255 29.57 5.02 -9.15
CA CYS A 255 29.39 5.83 -7.94
C CYS A 255 30.40 5.46 -6.85
N GLN A 256 30.67 4.17 -6.66
CA GLN A 256 31.65 3.70 -5.68
C GLN A 256 33.08 4.16 -6.05
N VAL A 257 33.45 4.08 -7.33
CA VAL A 257 34.74 4.58 -7.83
C VAL A 257 34.86 6.09 -7.57
N ALA A 258 33.82 6.87 -7.87
CA ALA A 258 33.82 8.30 -7.61
C ALA A 258 33.99 8.63 -6.12
N ALA A 259 33.24 7.96 -5.24
CA ALA A 259 33.35 8.15 -3.79
C ALA A 259 34.79 7.88 -3.30
N ASN A 260 35.38 6.76 -3.75
CA ASN A 260 36.75 6.40 -3.39
C ASN A 260 37.78 7.44 -3.85
N LEU A 261 37.64 7.98 -5.07
CA LEU A 261 38.52 9.01 -5.62
C LEU A 261 38.40 10.36 -4.89
N LEU A 262 37.24 10.61 -4.26
CA LEU A 262 36.99 11.76 -3.40
C LEU A 262 37.44 11.52 -1.94
N GLY A 263 37.81 10.29 -1.59
CA GLY A 263 38.25 9.93 -0.23
C GLY A 263 37.12 9.57 0.73
N HIS A 264 35.93 9.27 0.19
CA HIS A 264 34.71 8.97 0.95
C HIS A 264 34.26 7.53 0.75
N LYS A 265 33.46 7.00 1.67
CA LYS A 265 32.85 5.67 1.51
C LYS A 265 31.68 5.71 0.53
N LYS A 266 30.91 6.78 0.57
CA LYS A 266 29.66 6.97 -0.17
C LYS A 266 29.55 8.42 -0.64
N LEU A 267 28.84 8.63 -1.75
CA LEU A 267 28.67 9.97 -2.31
C LEU A 267 27.85 10.93 -1.44
N ARG A 268 27.05 10.41 -0.49
CA ARG A 268 26.40 11.21 0.56
C ARG A 268 27.36 12.07 1.38
N GLU A 269 28.62 11.66 1.53
CA GLU A 269 29.62 12.41 2.30
C GLU A 269 30.14 13.66 1.54
N VAL A 270 29.88 13.75 0.23
CA VAL A 270 30.29 14.86 -0.61
C VAL A 270 29.24 15.97 -0.55
N THR A 271 29.51 17.00 0.25
CA THR A 271 28.52 18.06 0.55
C THR A 271 28.57 19.24 -0.42
N SER A 272 29.55 19.31 -1.32
CA SER A 272 29.70 20.42 -2.27
C SER A 272 30.14 19.95 -3.65
N LEU A 273 29.51 20.49 -4.70
CA LEU A 273 29.95 20.28 -6.08
C LEU A 273 31.38 20.78 -6.33
N LYS A 274 31.86 21.76 -5.54
CA LYS A 274 33.25 22.23 -5.65
C LYS A 274 34.26 21.12 -5.35
N GLU A 275 33.92 20.22 -4.44
CA GLU A 275 34.75 19.05 -4.13
C GLU A 275 34.84 18.10 -5.33
N LEU A 276 33.70 17.85 -5.98
CA LEU A 276 33.64 17.07 -7.20
C LEU A 276 34.43 17.74 -8.35
N GLU A 277 34.27 19.04 -8.56
CA GLU A 277 35.02 19.78 -9.59
C GLU A 277 36.53 19.71 -9.38
N ASN A 278 37.01 19.87 -8.14
CA ASN A 278 38.43 19.79 -7.82
C ASN A 278 39.03 18.40 -8.08
N ALA A 279 38.20 17.35 -8.13
CA ALA A 279 38.61 15.98 -8.42
C ALA A 279 38.29 15.53 -9.85
N ARG A 280 37.76 16.43 -10.70
CA ARG A 280 37.35 16.11 -12.08
C ARG A 280 38.45 15.42 -12.88
N ASP A 281 39.69 15.91 -12.79
CA ASP A 281 40.84 15.35 -13.53
C ASP A 281 41.27 13.95 -13.03
N LYS A 282 40.76 13.51 -11.88
CA LYS A 282 41.03 12.16 -11.32
C LYS A 282 40.01 11.12 -11.80
N MET A 283 38.95 11.54 -12.48
CA MET A 283 37.81 10.69 -12.85
C MET A 283 37.70 10.55 -14.36
N SER A 284 37.13 9.43 -14.83
CA SER A 284 36.65 9.36 -16.20
C SER A 284 35.47 10.34 -16.40
N PRO A 285 35.20 10.82 -17.62
CA PRO A 285 34.03 11.65 -17.90
C PRO A 285 32.72 11.00 -17.44
N THR A 286 32.57 9.70 -17.64
CA THR A 286 31.41 8.92 -17.21
C THR A 286 31.28 8.92 -15.69
N THR A 287 32.35 8.56 -14.98
CA THR A 287 32.37 8.51 -13.50
C THR A 287 32.02 9.86 -12.88
N TYR A 288 32.59 10.96 -13.40
CA TYR A 288 32.28 12.31 -12.95
C TYR A 288 30.80 12.66 -13.15
N LYS A 289 30.21 12.35 -14.31
CA LYS A 289 28.78 12.58 -14.55
C LYS A 289 27.90 11.77 -13.58
N ARG A 290 28.20 10.49 -13.36
CA ARG A 290 27.44 9.66 -12.41
C ARG A 290 27.51 10.21 -10.98
N ALA A 291 28.69 10.68 -10.57
CA ALA A 291 28.88 11.33 -9.27
C ALA A 291 28.09 12.64 -9.16
N ARG A 292 28.10 13.47 -10.21
CA ARG A 292 27.35 14.72 -10.26
C ARG A 292 25.86 14.49 -10.10
N HIS A 293 25.30 13.51 -10.81
CA HIS A 293 23.91 13.12 -10.62
C HIS A 293 23.65 12.76 -9.16
N ALA A 294 24.38 11.79 -8.59
CA ALA A 294 24.11 11.32 -7.23
C ALA A 294 24.19 12.46 -6.19
N ILE A 295 25.22 13.32 -6.26
CA ILE A 295 25.38 14.44 -5.32
C ILE A 295 24.25 15.46 -5.45
N THR A 296 23.90 15.85 -6.68
CA THR A 296 22.83 16.83 -6.91
C THR A 296 21.44 16.27 -6.60
N GLU A 297 21.21 14.98 -6.86
CA GLU A 297 19.92 14.34 -6.63
C GLU A 297 19.64 14.11 -5.13
N ILE A 298 20.68 13.83 -4.33
CA ILE A 298 20.56 13.81 -2.86
C ILE A 298 20.05 15.16 -2.34
N GLN A 299 20.71 16.26 -2.75
CA GLN A 299 20.33 17.61 -2.35
C GLN A 299 18.92 17.98 -2.85
N ARG A 300 18.62 17.62 -4.10
CA ARG A 300 17.33 17.87 -4.74
C ARG A 300 16.19 17.18 -4.00
N THR A 301 16.43 15.97 -3.49
CA THR A 301 15.43 15.19 -2.77
C THR A 301 15.05 15.84 -1.44
N GLU A 302 16.02 16.38 -0.70
CA GLU A 302 15.76 17.14 0.53
C GLU A 302 14.92 18.38 0.25
N ILE A 303 15.31 19.17 -0.75
CA ILE A 303 14.58 20.39 -1.17
C ILE A 303 13.16 20.03 -1.64
N ALA A 304 13.00 18.94 -2.37
CA ALA A 304 11.70 18.47 -2.82
C ALA A 304 10.81 18.03 -1.64
N ALA A 305 11.36 17.35 -0.64
CA ALA A 305 10.62 17.00 0.57
C ALA A 305 10.12 18.24 1.31
N GLU A 306 10.95 19.29 1.40
CA GLU A 306 10.53 20.57 1.95
C GLU A 306 9.43 21.23 1.11
N ALA A 307 9.58 21.29 -0.21
CA ALA A 307 8.59 21.87 -1.11
C ALA A 307 7.23 21.17 -0.98
N LEU A 308 7.22 19.83 -0.96
CA LEU A 308 5.98 19.05 -0.80
C LEU A 308 5.35 19.29 0.58
N SER A 309 6.16 19.36 1.64
CA SER A 309 5.66 19.64 3.00
C SER A 309 4.97 21.01 3.13
N LYS A 310 5.39 21.97 2.29
CA LYS A 310 4.81 23.33 2.20
C LYS A 310 3.68 23.43 1.16
N ASN A 311 3.32 22.32 0.50
CA ASN A 311 2.39 22.27 -0.63
C ASN A 311 2.82 23.17 -1.82
N ASP A 312 4.12 23.43 -1.97
CA ASP A 312 4.68 24.14 -3.12
C ASP A 312 4.88 23.17 -4.28
N TYR A 313 3.77 22.83 -4.94
CA TYR A 313 3.78 21.86 -6.05
C TYR A 313 4.50 22.40 -7.29
N ALA A 314 4.57 23.72 -7.47
CA ALA A 314 5.30 24.32 -8.58
C ALA A 314 6.80 24.07 -8.42
N GLU A 315 7.35 24.33 -7.22
CA GLU A 315 8.75 24.04 -6.94
C GLU A 315 9.03 22.53 -6.96
N PHE A 316 8.16 21.73 -6.35
CA PHE A 316 8.29 20.27 -6.40
C PHE A 316 8.34 19.75 -7.84
N GLY A 317 7.44 20.23 -8.69
CA GLY A 317 7.36 19.84 -10.09
C GLY A 317 8.56 20.30 -10.90
N ARG A 318 9.08 21.50 -10.64
CA ARG A 318 10.33 22.00 -11.22
C ARG A 318 11.50 21.06 -10.88
N LEU A 319 11.61 20.64 -9.62
CA LEU A 319 12.64 19.70 -9.15
C LEU A 319 12.48 18.32 -9.81
N MET A 320 11.25 17.85 -10.05
CA MET A 320 11.04 16.60 -10.80
C MET A 320 11.65 16.67 -12.22
N TYR A 321 11.44 17.78 -12.95
CA TYR A 321 12.03 17.96 -14.27
C TYR A 321 13.56 18.02 -14.23
N GLU A 322 14.14 18.67 -13.23
CA GLU A 322 15.60 18.70 -13.06
C GLU A 322 16.18 17.31 -12.73
N SER A 323 15.47 16.53 -11.92
CA SER A 323 15.82 15.12 -11.66
C SER A 323 15.81 14.31 -12.96
N HIS A 324 14.75 14.45 -13.78
CA HIS A 324 14.68 13.76 -15.07
C HIS A 324 15.83 14.13 -15.99
N GLN A 325 16.12 15.44 -16.11
CA GLN A 325 17.25 15.92 -16.90
C GLN A 325 18.58 15.33 -16.41
N SER A 326 18.79 15.30 -15.09
CA SER A 326 19.99 14.69 -14.51
C SER A 326 20.07 13.18 -14.81
N LEU A 327 18.96 12.44 -14.71
CA LEU A 327 18.92 11.01 -15.05
C LEU A 327 19.18 10.73 -16.53
N ARG A 328 18.72 11.61 -17.42
CA ARG A 328 18.94 11.51 -18.86
C ARG A 328 20.37 11.87 -19.24
N ASP A 329 20.87 13.03 -18.79
CA ASP A 329 22.10 13.64 -19.31
C ASP A 329 23.36 13.24 -18.51
N ASP A 330 23.22 13.09 -17.19
CA ASP A 330 24.31 12.79 -16.26
C ASP A 330 24.34 11.34 -15.82
N PHE A 331 23.19 10.72 -15.60
CA PHE A 331 23.14 9.31 -15.22
C PHE A 331 22.98 8.37 -16.40
N GLU A 332 22.45 8.87 -17.53
CA GLU A 332 22.21 8.14 -18.78
C GLU A 332 21.49 6.82 -18.50
N VAL A 333 20.35 6.93 -17.80
CA VAL A 333 19.41 5.83 -17.52
C VAL A 333 18.02 6.09 -18.07
N SER A 334 17.76 7.25 -18.68
CA SER A 334 16.52 7.46 -19.43
C SER A 334 16.57 6.76 -20.80
N CYS A 335 15.50 6.88 -21.57
CA CYS A 335 15.41 6.47 -22.97
C CYS A 335 14.44 7.38 -23.72
N GLU A 336 14.43 7.29 -25.05
CA GLU A 336 13.60 8.15 -25.90
C GLU A 336 12.11 8.06 -25.53
N GLU A 337 11.64 6.87 -25.16
CA GLU A 337 10.26 6.66 -24.74
C GLU A 337 9.90 7.41 -23.47
N LEU A 338 10.78 7.34 -22.45
CA LEU A 338 10.58 8.03 -21.18
C LEU A 338 10.67 9.56 -21.38
N ASP A 339 11.66 10.02 -22.14
CA ASP A 339 11.87 11.43 -22.44
C ASP A 339 10.66 12.02 -23.16
N GLN A 340 10.10 11.27 -24.12
CA GLN A 340 8.90 11.67 -24.82
C GLN A 340 7.69 11.77 -23.87
N LEU A 341 7.47 10.78 -23.01
CA LEU A 341 6.35 10.81 -22.07
C LEU A 341 6.44 12.03 -21.13
N VAL A 342 7.64 12.38 -20.67
CA VAL A 342 7.87 13.56 -19.83
C VAL A 342 7.57 14.85 -20.59
N GLU A 343 8.01 14.98 -21.84
CA GLU A 343 7.73 16.17 -22.66
C GLU A 343 6.24 16.30 -23.02
N LEU A 344 5.56 15.18 -23.30
CA LEU A 344 4.11 15.18 -23.49
C LEU A 344 3.38 15.63 -22.22
N ALA A 345 3.80 15.16 -21.04
CA ALA A 345 3.27 15.63 -19.76
C ALA A 345 3.44 17.15 -19.62
N ARG A 346 4.65 17.64 -19.91
CA ARG A 346 5.04 19.05 -19.77
C ARG A 346 4.19 19.99 -20.62
N SER A 347 3.71 19.52 -21.76
CA SER A 347 2.86 20.31 -22.67
C SER A 347 1.44 20.58 -22.14
N VAL A 348 1.04 19.95 -21.03
CA VAL A 348 -0.34 19.98 -20.53
C VAL A 348 -0.49 20.95 -19.36
N ASP A 349 -1.33 21.98 -19.55
CA ASP A 349 -1.68 22.91 -18.48
C ASP A 349 -2.20 22.20 -17.22
N GLY A 350 -1.62 22.53 -16.07
CA GLY A 350 -1.92 21.91 -14.79
C GLY A 350 -1.06 20.68 -14.44
N VAL A 351 -0.14 20.27 -15.32
CA VAL A 351 0.99 19.42 -14.90
C VAL A 351 2.02 20.29 -14.19
N TYR A 352 2.41 19.90 -12.99
CA TYR A 352 3.44 20.57 -12.21
C TYR A 352 4.83 20.07 -12.57
N GLY A 353 4.98 18.75 -12.72
CA GLY A 353 6.27 18.09 -12.95
C GLY A 353 6.11 16.67 -13.47
N SER A 354 7.10 16.18 -14.21
CA SER A 354 7.15 14.79 -14.68
C SER A 354 8.59 14.31 -14.81
N ARG A 355 8.80 13.02 -14.56
CA ARG A 355 10.12 12.36 -14.67
C ARG A 355 9.98 10.84 -14.82
N MET A 356 11.00 10.18 -15.35
CA MET A 356 11.11 8.72 -15.23
C MET A 356 11.12 8.28 -13.76
N THR A 357 10.73 7.06 -13.42
CA THR A 357 10.80 6.50 -12.05
C THR A 357 11.32 5.07 -12.08
N GLY A 358 12.06 4.68 -11.05
CA GLY A 358 12.67 3.35 -10.96
C GLY A 358 14.05 3.27 -11.64
N GLY A 359 14.41 2.08 -12.14
CA GLY A 359 15.78 1.80 -12.63
C GLY A 359 16.14 2.37 -14.00
N GLY A 360 15.17 2.93 -14.73
CA GLY A 360 15.38 3.48 -16.07
C GLY A 360 15.40 2.43 -17.19
N PHE A 361 15.85 2.85 -18.37
CA PHE A 361 15.90 2.04 -19.60
C PHE A 361 14.51 1.50 -20.02
N GLY A 362 13.48 2.33 -19.85
CA GLY A 362 12.08 1.95 -20.01
C GLY A 362 11.32 1.97 -18.68
N GLY A 363 10.18 1.26 -18.61
CA GLY A 363 9.32 1.26 -17.44
C GLY A 363 8.43 2.51 -17.35
N CYS A 364 8.31 3.13 -16.17
CA CYS A 364 7.33 4.19 -15.92
C CYS A 364 7.93 5.61 -15.84
N THR A 365 7.07 6.59 -16.11
CA THR A 365 7.20 7.96 -15.61
C THR A 365 6.23 8.21 -14.46
N VAL A 366 6.56 9.17 -13.60
CA VAL A 366 5.71 9.71 -12.54
C VAL A 366 5.48 11.20 -12.79
N THR A 367 4.22 11.61 -12.77
CA THR A 367 3.79 12.99 -13.06
C THR A 367 2.95 13.54 -11.92
N LEU A 368 3.31 14.72 -11.41
CA LEU A 368 2.50 15.47 -10.46
C LEU A 368 1.57 16.41 -11.25
N VAL A 369 0.26 16.24 -11.10
CA VAL A 369 -0.73 16.93 -11.94
C VAL A 369 -1.95 17.37 -11.13
N ALA A 370 -2.51 18.52 -11.48
CA ALA A 370 -3.79 18.97 -10.95
C ALA A 370 -4.90 17.98 -11.35
N LYS A 371 -5.77 17.62 -10.41
CA LYS A 371 -6.84 16.63 -10.61
C LYS A 371 -7.73 16.96 -11.80
N SER A 372 -8.00 18.24 -12.04
CA SER A 372 -8.78 18.73 -13.19
C SER A 372 -8.11 18.48 -14.54
N SER A 373 -6.77 18.40 -14.58
CA SER A 373 -5.98 18.25 -15.80
C SER A 373 -5.61 16.81 -16.12
N VAL A 374 -5.90 15.87 -15.21
CA VAL A 374 -5.58 14.45 -15.36
C VAL A 374 -6.13 13.86 -16.67
N GLY A 375 -7.39 14.15 -17.00
CA GLY A 375 -8.03 13.65 -18.23
C GLY A 375 -7.30 14.11 -19.49
N LYS A 376 -6.99 15.41 -19.57
CA LYS A 376 -6.23 16.02 -20.67
C LYS A 376 -4.81 15.44 -20.74
N CYS A 377 -4.16 15.25 -19.60
CA CYS A 377 -2.81 14.66 -19.52
C CYS A 377 -2.75 13.25 -20.12
N ILE A 378 -3.70 12.39 -19.74
CA ILE A 378 -3.81 11.03 -20.27
C ILE A 378 -4.00 11.05 -21.78
N GLU A 379 -4.91 11.89 -22.28
CA GLU A 379 -5.23 11.99 -23.70
C GLU A 379 -4.01 12.46 -24.51
N THR A 380 -3.34 13.52 -24.05
CA THR A 380 -2.12 14.04 -24.68
C THR A 380 -1.01 12.99 -24.71
N MET A 381 -0.78 12.28 -23.60
CA MET A 381 0.22 11.21 -23.56
C MET A 381 -0.14 10.05 -24.50
N LYS A 382 -1.37 9.54 -24.45
CA LYS A 382 -1.80 8.41 -25.28
C LYS A 382 -1.73 8.72 -26.77
N ASN A 383 -2.16 9.91 -27.19
CA ASN A 383 -2.13 10.28 -28.60
C ASN A 383 -0.71 10.59 -29.06
N GLY A 384 0.01 11.44 -28.32
CA GLY A 384 1.35 11.87 -28.71
C GLY A 384 2.40 10.75 -28.68
N TYR A 385 2.28 9.78 -27.77
CA TYR A 385 3.20 8.65 -27.69
C TYR A 385 3.00 7.68 -28.87
N LYS A 386 1.75 7.34 -29.21
CA LYS A 386 1.42 6.48 -30.36
C LYS A 386 1.97 7.02 -31.67
N GLU A 387 1.89 8.34 -31.89
CA GLU A 387 2.35 8.98 -33.13
C GLU A 387 3.86 8.83 -33.35
N LYS A 388 4.70 8.94 -32.31
CA LYS A 388 6.15 8.76 -32.47
C LYS A 388 6.64 7.33 -32.29
N CYS A 389 5.97 6.47 -31.52
CA CYS A 389 6.35 5.05 -31.47
C CYS A 389 6.37 4.42 -32.88
N GLN A 390 5.47 4.85 -33.77
CA GLN A 390 5.48 4.45 -35.19
C GLN A 390 6.73 4.89 -35.97
N GLN A 391 7.43 5.94 -35.53
CA GLN A 391 8.67 6.43 -36.13
C GLN A 391 9.90 5.66 -35.63
N PHE A 392 9.88 5.21 -34.37
CA PHE A 392 10.98 4.47 -33.74
C PHE A 392 10.95 2.97 -34.04
N HIS A 393 9.75 2.38 -34.19
CA HIS A 393 9.54 0.96 -34.46
C HIS A 393 8.47 0.77 -35.56
N PRO A 394 8.85 0.64 -36.86
CA PRO A 394 7.88 0.45 -37.94
C PRO A 394 7.14 -0.91 -37.79
N ARG A 395 5.81 -0.87 -37.92
CA ARG A 395 4.86 -1.95 -37.55
C ARG A 395 4.90 -3.18 -38.47
N ASN A 396 4.60 -4.35 -37.88
CA ASN A 396 3.85 -5.44 -38.51
C ASN A 396 2.44 -5.50 -37.87
N ASP A 397 1.39 -5.77 -38.66
CA ASP A 397 -0.04 -5.63 -38.31
C ASP A 397 -0.58 -6.61 -37.21
N SER A 398 0.27 -7.23 -36.39
CA SER A 398 -0.12 -8.19 -35.34
C SER A 398 -0.07 -7.66 -33.90
N ASP A 399 0.50 -6.48 -33.65
CA ASP A 399 0.90 -6.04 -32.28
C ASP A 399 0.05 -4.87 -31.75
N ASP A 400 -1.28 -4.96 -31.90
CA ASP A 400 -2.20 -3.87 -31.49
C ASP A 400 -2.32 -3.70 -29.95
N ASP A 401 -1.82 -4.65 -29.15
CA ASP A 401 -1.93 -4.61 -27.68
C ASP A 401 -0.70 -4.04 -26.94
N ASP A 402 0.51 -4.10 -27.50
CA ASP A 402 1.75 -3.75 -26.77
C ASP A 402 1.98 -2.23 -26.62
N THR A 403 1.30 -1.40 -27.41
CA THR A 403 1.43 0.08 -27.37
C THR A 403 0.43 0.77 -26.46
N GLN A 404 -0.35 0.03 -25.68
CA GLN A 404 -1.34 0.62 -24.76
C GLN A 404 -0.66 1.12 -23.49
N ILE A 405 -0.38 2.43 -23.41
CA ILE A 405 0.09 3.07 -22.18
C ILE A 405 -0.78 2.65 -20.99
N GLN A 406 -0.20 1.87 -20.09
CA GLN A 406 -0.82 1.52 -18.83
C GLN A 406 -0.65 2.67 -17.84
N ILE A 407 -1.77 3.19 -17.36
CA ILE A 407 -1.78 4.34 -16.47
C ILE A 407 -2.36 3.92 -15.12
N CYS A 408 -1.52 3.95 -14.08
CA CYS A 408 -1.93 3.68 -12.71
C CYS A 408 -2.21 5.00 -11.98
N PHE A 409 -3.31 5.02 -11.22
CA PHE A 409 -3.81 6.20 -10.52
C PHE A 409 -3.72 5.98 -9.03
N SER A 410 -3.10 6.92 -8.32
CA SER A 410 -3.25 7.01 -6.87
C SER A 410 -4.09 8.24 -6.55
N TYR A 411 -5.29 8.03 -6.00
CA TYR A 411 -6.08 9.10 -5.43
C TYR A 411 -5.59 9.36 -4.01
N LEU A 412 -5.34 10.64 -3.71
CA LEU A 412 -5.21 11.15 -2.33
C LEU A 412 -6.61 11.15 -1.70
N SER A 413 -7.10 9.96 -1.35
CA SER A 413 -8.42 9.77 -0.79
C SER A 413 -8.38 8.62 0.21
N SER A 414 -8.31 8.99 1.48
CA SER A 414 -8.66 8.17 2.64
C SER A 414 -10.03 7.47 2.47
N SER A 415 -10.05 6.29 1.88
CA SER A 415 -10.95 5.25 2.38
C SER A 415 -10.21 4.63 3.56
N LYS A 416 -10.64 4.99 4.78
CA LYS A 416 -10.18 4.32 6.00
C LYS A 416 -10.42 2.82 5.82
N PHE A 417 -9.36 2.06 5.56
CA PHE A 417 -9.38 0.61 5.70
C PHE A 417 -8.66 0.29 7.01
N PRO A 418 -9.36 -0.28 8.02
CA PRO A 418 -8.69 -0.76 9.21
C PRO A 418 -7.90 -2.02 8.84
N LEU A 419 -6.60 -1.83 8.66
CA LEU A 419 -5.62 -2.92 8.54
C LEU A 419 -5.28 -3.41 9.95
N GLN A 420 -6.23 -4.06 10.62
CA GLN A 420 -6.02 -4.79 11.88
C GLN A 420 -6.97 -6.00 11.98
N ILE A 421 -6.36 -7.20 11.94
CA ILE A 421 -6.70 -8.44 12.67
C ILE A 421 -8.19 -8.80 12.75
N TYR A 422 -8.65 -9.69 11.85
CA TYR A 422 -9.75 -10.61 12.13
C TYR A 422 -9.31 -12.05 11.86
N GLN A 423 -8.53 -12.59 12.80
CA GLN A 423 -8.41 -14.02 13.02
C GLN A 423 -8.52 -14.30 14.51
N LYS A 424 -9.77 -14.37 14.99
CA LYS A 424 -10.25 -15.22 16.09
C LYS A 424 -11.71 -14.86 16.36
N ALA A 425 -12.62 -15.72 15.91
CA ALA A 425 -13.86 -16.11 16.58
C ALA A 425 -14.88 -16.63 15.54
N LEU A 426 -14.70 -17.87 15.07
CA LEU A 426 -15.82 -18.60 14.45
C LEU A 426 -15.89 -20.06 14.85
N ILE A 427 -15.16 -20.47 15.89
CA ILE A 427 -15.35 -21.78 16.51
C ILE A 427 -15.32 -21.59 18.02
N GLY A 428 -16.51 -21.55 18.62
CA GLY A 428 -16.75 -21.79 20.04
C GLY A 428 -16.71 -20.57 20.97
N MET A 429 -17.72 -19.69 20.92
CA MET A 429 -18.08 -18.84 22.08
C MET A 429 -19.60 -18.60 22.12
N SER A 430 -20.16 -18.72 23.31
CA SER A 430 -21.58 -18.58 23.67
C SER A 430 -22.16 -17.19 23.36
N CYS A 431 -23.49 -17.15 23.12
CA CYS A 431 -24.31 -16.04 22.63
C CYS A 431 -24.18 -14.66 23.32
N GLY A 432 -23.37 -14.50 24.37
CA GLY A 432 -23.19 -13.22 25.08
C GLY A 432 -22.21 -12.22 24.42
N CYS A 433 -21.23 -12.69 23.64
CA CYS A 433 -20.14 -11.81 23.18
C CYS A 433 -20.48 -11.00 21.91
N VAL A 434 -21.40 -11.50 21.07
CA VAL A 434 -21.87 -10.80 19.87
C VAL A 434 -22.70 -9.57 20.26
N PHE A 435 -23.43 -9.65 21.37
CA PHE A 435 -24.28 -8.56 21.86
C PHE A 435 -23.47 -7.33 22.30
N VAL A 436 -22.32 -7.54 22.94
CA VAL A 436 -21.43 -6.46 23.42
C VAL A 436 -20.70 -5.77 22.27
N ALA A 437 -20.32 -6.51 21.22
CA ALA A 437 -19.66 -5.96 20.04
C ALA A 437 -20.59 -5.05 19.22
N VAL A 438 -21.87 -5.44 19.07
CA VAL A 438 -22.87 -4.64 18.34
C VAL A 438 -23.24 -3.38 19.11
N ILE A 439 -23.39 -3.45 20.44
CA ILE A 439 -23.62 -2.27 21.29
C ILE A 439 -22.42 -1.31 21.24
N SER A 440 -21.19 -1.82 21.20
CA SER A 440 -19.98 -0.98 21.13
C SER A 440 -19.85 -0.25 19.80
N LEU A 441 -20.23 -0.89 18.68
CA LEU A 441 -20.34 -0.27 17.35
C LEU A 441 -21.46 0.78 17.29
N PHE A 442 -22.58 0.56 17.98
CA PHE A 442 -23.68 1.52 18.05
C PHE A 442 -23.34 2.75 18.92
N LEU A 443 -22.64 2.56 20.04
CA LEU A 443 -22.22 3.65 20.92
C LEU A 443 -21.14 4.52 20.27
N THR A 444 -20.26 3.94 19.44
CA THR A 444 -19.25 4.72 18.69
C THR A 444 -19.88 5.55 17.57
N GLN A 445 -20.88 5.02 16.85
CA GLN A 445 -21.64 5.82 15.88
C GLN A 445 -22.49 6.91 16.52
N SER A 446 -23.03 6.67 17.73
CA SER A 446 -23.81 7.67 18.47
C SER A 446 -22.96 8.83 19.01
N LEU A 447 -21.68 8.58 19.35
CA LEU A 447 -20.73 9.63 19.75
C LEU A 447 -20.25 10.48 18.56
N ASP A 448 -20.21 9.92 17.33
CA ASP A 448 -19.86 10.66 16.12
C ASP A 448 -20.99 11.62 15.67
N ILE A 449 -22.23 11.31 16.04
CA ILE A 449 -23.37 12.23 15.87
C ILE A 449 -23.19 13.44 16.80
N GLN A 450 -22.74 13.28 18.05
CA GLN A 450 -22.49 14.41 18.94
C GLN A 450 -21.35 15.35 18.48
N SER A 451 -20.33 14.82 17.77
CA SER A 451 -19.23 15.65 17.25
C SER A 451 -19.68 16.56 16.09
N SER A 452 -20.69 16.12 15.33
CA SER A 452 -21.28 16.85 14.21
C SER A 452 -22.24 17.98 14.64
N PHE A 453 -22.72 17.97 15.89
CA PHE A 453 -23.65 18.97 16.42
C PHE A 453 -22.97 20.22 17.01
N TYR A 454 -21.66 20.20 17.26
CA TYR A 454 -20.93 21.37 17.79
C TYR A 454 -20.69 22.50 16.77
N LYS A 455 -21.19 22.35 15.52
CA LYS A 455 -20.97 23.32 14.43
C LYS A 455 -22.23 23.91 13.80
N ILE A 456 -23.42 23.74 14.38
CA ILE A 456 -24.64 24.37 13.86
C ILE A 456 -25.17 25.37 14.90
N ARG A 457 -24.85 26.64 14.68
CA ARG A 457 -25.40 27.79 15.40
C ARG A 457 -26.20 28.61 14.40
N CYS A 458 -27.51 28.40 14.30
CA CYS A 458 -28.49 29.49 14.10
C CYS A 458 -29.97 29.05 14.02
N SER A 459 -30.78 29.93 14.63
CA SER A 459 -32.20 30.26 14.45
C SER A 459 -33.31 29.21 14.59
N LYS A 460 -34.02 29.34 15.73
CA LYS A 460 -35.46 29.22 15.99
C LYS A 460 -36.37 28.57 14.93
N ARG A 461 -37.15 27.59 15.44
CA ARG A 461 -38.46 27.08 14.98
C ARG A 461 -38.47 26.36 13.62
N THR A 462 -37.95 25.14 13.64
CA THR A 462 -38.54 24.03 12.88
C THR A 462 -38.39 22.79 13.74
N VAL A 463 -39.49 22.14 14.11
CA VAL A 463 -39.44 20.78 14.68
C VAL A 463 -38.98 19.89 13.52
N ASP A 464 -37.76 19.36 13.61
CA ASP A 464 -37.16 18.55 12.55
C ASP A 464 -37.94 17.24 12.38
N TYR A 465 -38.87 17.22 11.43
CA TYR A 465 -39.56 16.02 10.95
C TYR A 465 -38.57 14.91 10.56
N LEU A 466 -37.33 15.27 10.21
CA LEU A 466 -36.24 14.34 9.93
C LEU A 466 -35.79 13.55 11.16
N LEU A 467 -35.81 14.15 12.35
CA LEU A 467 -35.44 13.49 13.61
C LEU A 467 -36.51 12.46 14.00
N ILE A 468 -37.78 12.84 13.93
CA ILE A 468 -38.92 11.95 14.21
C ILE A 468 -38.96 10.81 13.19
N SER A 469 -38.71 11.10 11.91
CA SER A 469 -38.60 10.09 10.85
C SER A 469 -37.48 9.09 11.13
N ASN A 470 -36.27 9.55 11.47
CA ASN A 470 -35.14 8.67 11.73
C ASN A 470 -35.35 7.79 12.97
N ILE A 471 -36.00 8.32 14.01
CA ILE A 471 -36.37 7.54 15.21
C ILE A 471 -37.41 6.48 14.87
N LEU A 472 -38.47 6.82 14.12
CA LEU A 472 -39.49 5.86 13.68
C LEU A 472 -38.90 4.77 12.78
N THR A 473 -37.98 5.11 11.87
CA THR A 473 -37.29 4.13 11.01
C THR A 473 -36.42 3.18 11.82
N ALA A 474 -35.69 3.69 12.83
CA ALA A 474 -34.91 2.85 13.74
C ALA A 474 -35.79 1.92 14.59
N MET A 475 -36.95 2.41 15.06
CA MET A 475 -37.93 1.59 15.78
C MET A 475 -38.52 0.48 14.91
N LEU A 476 -38.88 0.78 13.66
CA LEU A 476 -39.36 -0.23 12.72
C LEU A 476 -38.29 -1.30 12.47
N ALA A 477 -37.04 -0.89 12.24
CA ALA A 477 -35.93 -1.81 12.00
C ALA A 477 -35.68 -2.77 13.19
N MET A 478 -35.77 -2.28 14.43
CA MET A 478 -35.69 -3.13 15.61
C MET A 478 -36.86 -4.12 15.69
N ILE A 479 -38.10 -3.65 15.48
CA ILE A 479 -39.29 -4.52 15.55
C ILE A 479 -39.21 -5.60 14.46
N THR A 480 -38.80 -5.24 13.25
CA THR A 480 -38.60 -6.21 12.16
C THR A 480 -37.52 -7.22 12.51
N MET A 481 -36.39 -6.80 13.11
CA MET A 481 -35.36 -7.73 13.58
C MET A 481 -35.87 -8.66 14.69
N MET A 482 -36.62 -8.15 15.66
CA MET A 482 -37.20 -8.96 16.74
C MET A 482 -38.20 -9.99 16.21
N LEU A 483 -38.99 -9.63 15.20
CA LEU A 483 -39.91 -10.55 14.53
C LEU A 483 -39.16 -11.60 13.70
N PHE A 484 -38.07 -11.21 13.02
CA PHE A 484 -37.25 -12.12 12.21
C PHE A 484 -36.51 -13.16 13.08
N PHE A 485 -35.92 -12.71 14.20
CA PHE A 485 -35.28 -13.61 15.17
C PHE A 485 -36.27 -14.45 15.98
N GLY A 486 -37.50 -13.97 16.18
CA GLY A 486 -38.57 -14.72 16.85
C GLY A 486 -39.10 -15.89 16.02
N PHE A 487 -39.03 -15.82 14.69
CA PHE A 487 -39.58 -16.84 13.79
C PHE A 487 -38.61 -17.98 13.41
N GLU A 488 -37.30 -17.74 13.34
CA GLU A 488 -36.33 -18.78 12.91
C GLU A 488 -35.86 -19.74 14.02
N HIS A 489 -36.13 -19.44 15.29
CA HIS A 489 -35.56 -20.21 16.41
C HIS A 489 -36.56 -20.58 17.52
N VAL A 490 -37.77 -21.01 17.14
CA VAL A 490 -38.79 -21.51 18.09
C VAL A 490 -38.29 -22.69 18.96
N GLN A 491 -37.32 -23.48 18.49
CA GLN A 491 -36.71 -24.56 19.30
C GLN A 491 -35.61 -24.11 20.27
N THR A 492 -34.90 -23.01 19.99
CA THR A 492 -33.81 -22.50 20.86
C THR A 492 -34.36 -21.60 21.99
N ILE A 493 -35.56 -21.05 21.80
CA ILE A 493 -36.24 -20.13 22.73
C ILE A 493 -36.61 -20.80 24.07
N TYR A 494 -36.77 -22.13 24.12
CA TYR A 494 -37.09 -22.85 25.36
C TYR A 494 -35.91 -23.05 26.33
N GLN A 495 -34.66 -22.80 25.90
CA GLN A 495 -33.46 -23.05 26.71
C GLN A 495 -32.89 -21.83 27.43
N CYS A 496 -33.27 -20.62 27.04
CA CYS A 496 -32.86 -19.40 27.74
C CYS A 496 -33.92 -19.01 28.78
N GLY A 497 -33.66 -19.39 30.03
CA GLY A 497 -34.58 -19.17 31.16
C GLY A 497 -35.01 -17.71 31.36
N HIS A 498 -36.10 -17.56 32.12
CA HIS A 498 -36.82 -16.31 32.46
C HIS A 498 -35.93 -15.08 32.74
N SER A 499 -34.74 -15.27 33.29
CA SER A 499 -33.78 -14.23 33.65
C SER A 499 -33.17 -13.47 32.46
N PHE A 500 -33.01 -14.09 31.29
CA PHE A 500 -32.51 -13.39 30.10
C PHE A 500 -33.55 -12.42 29.55
N TRP A 501 -34.82 -12.84 29.49
CA TRP A 501 -35.92 -12.00 29.04
C TRP A 501 -36.26 -10.87 30.02
N SER A 502 -36.16 -11.11 31.33
CA SER A 502 -36.28 -10.04 32.33
C SER A 502 -35.18 -8.99 32.20
N PHE A 503 -33.96 -9.38 31.83
CA PHE A 503 -32.85 -8.44 31.59
C PHE A 503 -33.06 -7.61 30.32
N VAL A 504 -33.52 -8.24 29.23
CA VAL A 504 -33.81 -7.55 27.96
C VAL A 504 -35.00 -6.59 28.11
N LEU A 505 -36.09 -7.03 28.75
CA LEU A 505 -37.22 -6.14 29.02
C LEU A 505 -36.83 -4.97 29.95
N GLY A 506 -36.05 -5.24 31.00
CA GLY A 506 -35.58 -4.20 31.92
C GLY A 506 -34.71 -3.15 31.24
N THR A 507 -33.79 -3.56 30.36
CA THR A 507 -32.96 -2.62 29.60
C THR A 507 -33.76 -1.83 28.57
N CYS A 508 -34.75 -2.44 27.91
CA CYS A 508 -35.68 -1.73 27.02
C CYS A 508 -36.54 -0.70 27.78
N CYS A 509 -37.06 -1.04 28.96
CA CYS A 509 -37.84 -0.10 29.79
C CYS A 509 -37.00 1.09 30.27
N ILE A 510 -35.74 0.86 30.65
CA ILE A 510 -34.81 1.94 31.04
C ILE A 510 -34.54 2.86 29.85
N PHE A 511 -34.30 2.29 28.66
CA PHE A 511 -34.04 3.08 27.45
C PHE A 511 -35.27 3.92 27.04
N LEU A 512 -36.47 3.34 27.14
CA LEU A 512 -37.72 4.04 26.88
C LEU A 512 -37.97 5.17 27.91
N CYS A 513 -37.67 4.93 29.19
CA CYS A 513 -37.73 5.96 30.24
C CYS A 513 -36.75 7.11 29.98
N CYS A 514 -35.51 6.82 29.58
CA CYS A 514 -34.52 7.85 29.26
C CYS A 514 -34.95 8.71 28.06
N ILE A 515 -35.57 8.11 27.05
CA ILE A 515 -36.10 8.83 25.88
C ILE A 515 -37.31 9.68 26.26
N LEU A 516 -38.25 9.12 27.04
CA LEU A 516 -39.41 9.89 27.53
C LEU A 516 -38.96 11.05 28.42
N LEU A 517 -37.97 10.85 29.31
CA LEU A 517 -37.39 11.92 30.13
C LEU A 517 -36.70 13.00 29.28
N ALA A 518 -36.07 12.64 28.16
CA ALA A 518 -35.47 13.60 27.23
C ALA A 518 -36.53 14.39 26.44
N ILE A 519 -37.61 13.74 26.02
CA ILE A 519 -38.74 14.38 25.34
C ILE A 519 -39.47 15.34 26.30
N PHE A 520 -39.76 14.91 27.53
CA PHE A 520 -40.44 15.73 28.53
C PHE A 520 -39.54 16.84 29.11
N ARG A 521 -38.20 16.67 29.18
CA ARG A 521 -37.29 17.77 29.52
C ARG A 521 -37.33 18.91 28.50
N PHE A 522 -37.60 18.60 27.24
CA PHE A 522 -37.74 19.61 26.19
C PHE A 522 -39.05 20.40 26.28
N ASP A 523 -40.09 19.84 26.90
CA ASP A 523 -41.38 20.51 27.09
C ASP A 523 -41.41 21.41 28.34
N VAL A 524 -40.70 21.03 29.41
CA VAL A 524 -40.72 21.73 30.71
C VAL A 524 -39.95 23.06 30.72
N GLU A 525 -39.07 23.33 29.74
CA GLU A 525 -38.45 24.66 29.59
C GLU A 525 -39.36 25.70 28.92
N SER A 526 -40.60 25.35 28.53
CA SER A 526 -41.49 26.24 27.77
C SER A 526 -42.68 26.88 28.50
N GLU A 527 -43.10 26.45 29.71
CA GLU A 527 -44.14 27.14 30.48
C GLU A 527 -43.94 27.08 32.01
N PHE A 528 -44.07 28.23 32.67
CA PHE A 528 -43.85 28.47 34.11
C PHE A 528 -45.05 28.01 34.99
N HIS A 529 -44.82 27.26 36.09
CA HIS A 529 -45.10 27.65 37.49
C HIS A 529 -44.93 26.50 38.51
N HIS A 530 -44.34 26.85 39.66
CA HIS A 530 -44.12 26.03 40.86
C HIS A 530 -45.41 25.52 41.52
N HIS A 531 -45.72 24.23 41.39
CA HIS A 531 -46.27 23.33 42.43
C HIS A 531 -46.49 21.96 41.76
N TYR A 532 -46.31 20.84 42.47
CA TYR A 532 -46.42 19.44 41.98
C TYR A 532 -45.15 18.72 41.50
N TYR A 533 -43.95 19.08 41.97
CA TYR A 533 -42.76 18.25 41.70
C TYR A 533 -42.66 16.99 42.59
N HIS A 534 -43.40 16.91 43.70
CA HIS A 534 -43.19 15.84 44.70
C HIS A 534 -44.03 14.56 44.53
N ASN A 535 -45.09 14.56 43.71
CA ASN A 535 -45.97 13.39 43.58
C ASN A 535 -45.81 12.56 42.31
N TYR A 536 -45.03 13.02 41.32
CA TYR A 536 -44.90 12.29 40.04
C TYR A 536 -43.76 11.27 40.03
N VAL A 537 -42.71 11.49 40.84
CA VAL A 537 -41.52 10.62 40.88
C VAL A 537 -41.79 9.32 41.67
N ALA A 538 -42.78 9.29 42.56
CA ALA A 538 -43.12 8.11 43.35
C ALA A 538 -43.96 7.05 42.61
N THR A 539 -44.60 7.42 41.49
CA THR A 539 -45.44 6.51 40.69
C THR A 539 -44.68 5.88 39.51
N LEU A 540 -43.49 6.41 39.19
CA LEU A 540 -42.66 5.96 38.06
C LEU A 540 -41.46 5.07 38.44
N CYS A 541 -41.08 5.05 39.73
CA CYS A 541 -40.23 4.01 40.30
C CYS A 541 -41.08 2.79 40.66
#